data_AF-A0A651DBQ4-F1
#
_entry.id   AF-A0A651DBQ4-F1
#
_cell.length_a   1.000
_cell.length_b   1.000
_cell.length_c   1.000
_cell.angle_alpha   90.00
_cell.angle_beta   90.00
_cell.angle_gamma   90.00
#
_symmetry.space_group_name_H-M   'P 1'
#
loop_
_entity.id
_entity.type
_entity.pdbx_description
1 polymer ?
#
loop_
_entity_poly.entity_id
_entity_poly.type
_entity_poly.pdbx_seq_one_letter_code
_entity_poly.pdbx_strand_id
1 'polypeptide(L)'
;MTPRAKTPTSRPEPTLRTPAVRLALLLIPLFVAGCSTSPSPPSPDASPQDFPEVGPATGSLIVAGGGQLGPEIWARFLELAGGHQARIVVIPTADASDEFPENWAGILPLLEAGAAQVTILHTRDPSVADSPIFTAPLESATGVWIPGGRQWRLVDAYLDTRTHRELRALLERGGVVGGTSAGASIQGSYLVRGDPETNQVLMAPGYEEGFGFLSGTAVDQHLLARGRENDLWELLDREPQLLGIGVDEGTALVVQGDRAEVIGTSQVLIYDSATPLRQALSLRAGSVFDLGERRSLASTVAPEDAGRETLP
;
A
#
# COMPACT_ATOMS: atom_id res chain seq x y z
N MET A 1 31.10 9.56 -50.27
CA MET A 1 29.80 9.00 -50.70
C MET A 1 28.75 9.43 -49.69
N THR A 2 28.02 10.49 -50.01
CA THR A 2 26.89 11.02 -49.26
C THR A 2 25.61 10.30 -49.66
N PRO A 3 24.73 9.88 -48.72
CA PRO A 3 23.35 9.63 -49.04
C PRO A 3 22.47 10.79 -48.57
N ARG A 4 21.94 11.46 -49.59
CA ARG A 4 20.78 12.36 -49.66
C ARG A 4 19.70 12.16 -48.58
N ALA A 5 19.32 13.29 -47.99
CA ALA A 5 18.05 13.51 -47.30
C ALA A 5 16.86 13.25 -48.24
N LYS A 6 15.84 12.55 -47.72
CA LYS A 6 14.53 12.38 -48.37
C LYS A 6 13.56 13.46 -47.87
N THR A 7 13.06 14.24 -48.80
CA THR A 7 11.99 15.24 -48.64
C THR A 7 10.66 14.54 -48.34
N PRO A 8 9.83 15.06 -47.42
CA PRO A 8 8.51 14.50 -47.15
C PRO A 8 7.49 14.93 -48.21
N THR A 9 6.75 13.96 -48.74
CA THR A 9 5.59 14.15 -49.62
C THR A 9 4.37 14.56 -48.81
N SER A 10 3.80 15.72 -49.14
CA SER A 10 2.57 16.25 -48.58
C SER A 10 1.35 15.41 -48.98
N ARG A 11 0.52 15.03 -48.01
CA ARG A 11 -0.80 14.44 -48.24
C ARG A 11 -1.82 15.55 -48.50
N PRO A 12 -2.76 15.40 -49.46
CA PRO A 12 -3.83 16.36 -49.68
C PRO A 12 -4.97 16.18 -48.66
N GLU A 13 -5.51 17.30 -48.18
CA GLU A 13 -6.71 17.37 -47.32
C GLU A 13 -7.98 16.89 -48.05
N PRO A 14 -8.88 16.17 -47.37
CA PRO A 14 -10.20 15.85 -47.93
C PRO A 14 -11.14 17.06 -47.81
N THR A 15 -11.62 17.53 -48.97
CA THR A 15 -12.62 18.58 -49.11
C THR A 15 -14.01 18.09 -48.69
N LEU A 16 -14.65 18.79 -47.75
CA LEU A 16 -16.06 18.60 -47.40
C LEU A 16 -16.95 18.91 -48.61
N ARG A 17 -17.79 17.96 -49.01
CA ARG A 17 -18.91 18.17 -49.93
C ARG A 17 -20.23 17.86 -49.22
N THR A 18 -20.98 18.91 -48.92
CA THR A 18 -22.38 18.88 -48.47
C THR A 18 -23.30 18.61 -49.67
N PRO A 19 -24.21 17.63 -49.60
CA PRO A 19 -25.39 17.62 -50.43
C PRO A 19 -26.58 18.23 -49.65
N ALA A 20 -27.20 19.23 -50.27
CA ALA A 20 -28.45 19.82 -49.85
C ALA A 20 -29.58 18.77 -49.82
N VAL A 21 -30.25 18.62 -48.68
CA VAL A 21 -31.52 17.91 -48.59
C VAL A 21 -32.62 18.91 -48.28
N ARG A 22 -33.64 18.88 -49.14
CA ARG A 22 -34.76 19.81 -49.19
C ARG A 22 -35.69 19.63 -48.00
N LEU A 23 -36.10 20.78 -47.49
CA LEU A 23 -37.14 21.06 -46.52
C LEU A 23 -38.50 20.49 -46.97
N ALA A 24 -39.11 19.63 -46.15
CA ALA A 24 -40.53 19.33 -46.20
C ALA A 24 -41.11 19.60 -44.79
N LEU A 25 -41.86 20.70 -44.67
CA LEU A 25 -42.63 21.03 -43.47
C LEU A 25 -43.77 20.02 -43.30
N LEU A 26 -43.77 19.31 -42.18
CA LEU A 26 -44.98 18.69 -41.64
C LEU A 26 -45.22 19.29 -40.24
N LEU A 27 -46.29 20.07 -40.12
CA LEU A 27 -46.79 20.61 -38.86
C LEU A 27 -47.47 19.48 -38.07
N ILE A 28 -46.88 19.13 -36.92
CA ILE A 28 -47.51 18.28 -35.90
C ILE A 28 -47.53 19.09 -34.59
N PRO A 29 -48.69 19.29 -33.94
CA PRO A 29 -48.72 19.94 -32.63
C PRO A 29 -48.26 18.93 -31.57
N LEU A 30 -47.07 19.11 -31.02
CA LEU A 30 -46.57 18.32 -29.90
C LEU A 30 -46.94 19.01 -28.59
N PHE A 31 -47.88 18.41 -27.85
CA PHE A 31 -48.17 18.75 -26.46
C PHE A 31 -46.91 18.49 -25.61
N VAL A 32 -46.27 19.54 -25.10
CA VAL A 32 -45.22 19.42 -24.09
C VAL A 32 -45.90 19.38 -22.72
N ALA A 33 -46.16 18.19 -22.21
CA ALA A 33 -46.39 17.99 -20.78
C ALA A 33 -45.01 17.96 -20.09
N GLY A 34 -44.67 19.06 -19.41
CA GLY A 34 -43.47 19.12 -18.58
C GLY A 34 -43.61 18.18 -17.39
N CYS A 35 -42.91 17.04 -17.42
CA CYS A 35 -42.63 16.26 -16.22
C CYS A 35 -41.36 16.82 -15.59
N SER A 36 -41.52 17.76 -14.65
CA SER A 36 -40.47 18.13 -13.71
C SER A 36 -40.30 16.97 -12.72
N THR A 37 -39.34 16.09 -12.95
CA THR A 37 -38.94 15.10 -11.95
C THR A 37 -38.10 15.81 -10.89
N SER A 38 -38.72 16.17 -9.78
CA SER A 38 -37.99 16.57 -8.58
C SER A 38 -37.11 15.40 -8.12
N PRO A 39 -35.83 15.61 -7.78
CA PRO A 39 -35.03 14.57 -7.13
C PRO A 39 -35.71 14.20 -5.80
N SER A 40 -35.98 12.91 -5.61
CA SER A 40 -36.49 12.43 -4.33
C SER A 40 -35.42 12.61 -3.26
N PRO A 41 -35.76 13.02 -2.03
CA PRO A 41 -34.80 13.06 -0.94
C PRO A 41 -34.27 11.64 -0.67
N PRO A 42 -32.98 11.48 -0.33
CA PRO A 42 -32.44 10.17 0.02
C PRO A 42 -33.21 9.59 1.22
N SER A 43 -33.57 8.32 1.11
CA SER A 43 -34.25 7.56 2.16
C SER A 43 -33.41 7.55 3.45
N PRO A 44 -34.01 7.70 4.64
CA PRO A 44 -33.29 7.70 5.92
C PRO A 44 -32.79 6.33 6.39
N ASP A 45 -32.99 5.26 5.60
CA ASP A 45 -32.62 3.88 5.95
C ASP A 45 -31.35 3.39 5.25
N ALA A 46 -30.41 4.28 4.94
CA ALA A 46 -29.04 3.84 4.69
C ALA A 46 -28.47 3.35 6.03
N SER A 47 -28.51 2.03 6.24
CA SER A 47 -27.67 1.33 7.21
C SER A 47 -26.25 1.92 7.16
N PRO A 48 -25.53 2.02 8.30
CA PRO A 48 -24.11 2.34 8.25
C PRO A 48 -23.48 1.39 7.24
N GLN A 49 -22.83 1.95 6.22
CA GLN A 49 -22.12 1.15 5.23
C GLN A 49 -21.10 0.33 6.03
N ASP A 50 -21.29 -0.98 6.12
CA ASP A 50 -20.29 -1.89 6.67
C ASP A 50 -19.07 -1.77 5.76
N PHE A 51 -18.13 -0.91 6.15
CA PHE A 51 -16.84 -0.85 5.48
C PHE A 51 -16.20 -2.22 5.72
N PRO A 52 -15.79 -2.95 4.67
CA PRO A 52 -15.08 -4.20 4.87
C PRO A 52 -13.82 -3.91 5.70
N GLU A 53 -13.53 -4.78 6.66
CA GLU A 53 -12.35 -4.67 7.52
C GLU A 53 -11.09 -4.54 6.65
N VAL A 54 -10.36 -3.43 6.83
CA VAL A 54 -9.20 -3.06 6.03
C VAL A 54 -7.95 -3.70 6.59
N GLY A 55 -7.70 -3.58 7.88
CA GLY A 55 -6.59 -4.27 8.53
C GLY A 55 -6.89 -5.73 8.85
N PRO A 56 -5.93 -6.47 9.44
CA PRO A 56 -6.19 -7.85 9.83
C PRO A 56 -7.05 -7.91 11.10
N ALA A 57 -8.03 -8.82 11.12
CA ALA A 57 -8.92 -9.04 12.27
C ALA A 57 -8.21 -9.43 13.56
N THR A 58 -7.03 -10.03 13.44
CA THR A 58 -6.16 -10.40 14.56
C THR A 58 -4.72 -10.22 14.12
N GLY A 59 -3.82 -10.03 15.09
CA GLY A 59 -2.42 -9.77 14.81
C GLY A 59 -2.17 -8.32 14.46
N SER A 60 -1.05 -8.04 13.80
CA SER A 60 -0.63 -6.66 13.53
C SER A 60 0.21 -6.56 12.26
N LEU A 61 0.17 -5.39 11.64
CA LEU A 61 1.06 -5.03 10.54
C LEU A 61 1.98 -3.88 10.92
N ILE A 62 3.20 -3.89 10.39
CA ILE A 62 4.07 -2.71 10.34
C ILE A 62 4.44 -2.45 8.90
N VAL A 63 3.99 -1.30 8.38
CA VAL A 63 4.18 -0.88 6.99
C VAL A 63 5.15 0.30 6.98
N ALA A 64 6.43 0.04 6.74
CA ALA A 64 7.51 1.03 6.84
C ALA A 64 7.99 1.56 5.47
N GLY A 65 8.20 2.87 5.37
CA GLY A 65 8.43 3.54 4.08
C GLY A 65 9.81 3.31 3.46
N GLY A 66 10.74 2.66 4.14
CA GLY A 66 12.11 2.48 3.66
C GLY A 66 13.12 3.40 4.35
N GLY A 67 14.32 3.46 3.76
CA GLY A 67 15.44 4.20 4.35
C GLY A 67 15.93 3.58 5.66
N GLN A 68 16.55 4.40 6.51
CA GLN A 68 16.95 3.99 7.84
C GLN A 68 15.74 4.05 8.79
N LEU A 69 15.39 2.92 9.40
CA LEU A 69 14.31 2.85 10.38
C LEU A 69 14.85 3.13 11.79
N GLY A 70 14.12 3.94 12.55
CA GLY A 70 14.47 4.29 13.92
C GLY A 70 14.20 3.18 14.93
N PRO A 71 14.83 3.26 16.13
CA PRO A 71 14.67 2.26 17.18
C PRO A 71 13.21 2.08 17.63
N GLU A 72 12.38 3.13 17.54
CA GLU A 72 10.95 3.08 17.86
C GLU A 72 10.18 2.10 16.98
N ILE A 73 10.56 1.96 15.70
CA ILE A 73 9.91 1.02 14.77
C ILE A 73 10.32 -0.41 15.10
N TRP A 74 11.62 -0.64 15.34
CA TRP A 74 12.13 -1.97 15.69
C TRP A 74 11.63 -2.44 17.06
N ALA A 75 11.59 -1.55 18.04
CA ALA A 75 11.05 -1.84 19.37
C ALA A 75 9.56 -2.19 19.29
N ARG A 76 8.78 -1.43 18.50
CA ARG A 76 7.35 -1.73 18.30
C ARG A 76 7.13 -3.07 17.59
N PHE A 77 7.95 -3.38 16.57
CA PHE A 77 7.92 -4.70 15.93
C PHE A 77 8.19 -5.83 16.93
N LEU A 78 9.26 -5.70 17.72
CA LEU A 78 9.65 -6.74 18.68
C LEU A 78 8.60 -6.90 19.79
N GLU A 79 8.03 -5.80 20.29
CA GLU A 79 6.92 -5.81 21.25
C GLU A 79 5.75 -6.63 20.71
N LEU A 80 5.26 -6.31 19.51
CA LEU A 80 4.15 -7.02 18.85
C LEU A 80 4.48 -8.48 18.53
N ALA A 81 5.75 -8.80 18.29
CA ALA A 81 6.22 -10.16 18.09
C ALA A 81 6.36 -10.97 19.39
N GLY A 82 6.08 -10.40 20.56
CA GLY A 82 6.16 -11.10 21.86
C GLY A 82 7.42 -10.79 22.68
N GLY A 83 8.13 -9.71 22.36
CA GLY A 83 9.30 -9.22 23.10
C GLY A 83 10.43 -10.25 23.15
N HIS A 84 10.89 -10.58 24.36
CA HIS A 84 11.97 -11.55 24.56
C HIS A 84 11.62 -12.99 24.16
N GLN A 85 10.33 -13.32 24.01
CA GLN A 85 9.88 -14.64 23.54
C GLN A 85 9.65 -14.67 22.03
N ALA A 86 9.97 -13.59 21.32
CA ALA A 86 9.75 -13.49 19.89
C ALA A 86 10.56 -14.54 19.13
N ARG A 87 9.87 -15.23 18.22
CA ARG A 87 10.45 -16.12 17.20
C ARG A 87 10.26 -15.43 15.87
N ILE A 88 11.30 -14.75 15.41
CA ILE A 88 11.24 -13.89 14.23
C ILE A 88 11.73 -14.67 13.01
N VAL A 89 10.95 -14.62 11.93
CA VAL A 89 11.38 -15.07 10.60
C VAL A 89 11.63 -13.85 9.73
N VAL A 90 12.76 -13.81 9.04
CA VAL A 90 13.10 -12.76 8.07
C VAL A 90 13.01 -13.33 6.67
N ILE A 91 12.26 -12.66 5.79
CA ILE A 91 12.05 -13.07 4.39
C ILE A 91 12.70 -12.06 3.46
N PRO A 92 13.99 -12.22 3.10
CA PRO A 92 14.74 -11.22 2.33
C PRO A 92 14.54 -11.33 0.81
N THR A 93 13.55 -12.10 0.34
CA THR A 93 13.38 -12.51 -1.07
C THR A 93 13.19 -11.36 -2.06
N ALA A 94 12.78 -10.18 -1.59
CA ALA A 94 12.73 -8.99 -2.42
C ALA A 94 14.13 -8.52 -2.86
N ASP A 95 15.17 -8.79 -2.07
CA ASP A 95 16.57 -8.46 -2.37
C ASP A 95 17.03 -9.16 -3.65
N ALA A 96 18.07 -8.62 -4.28
CA ALA A 96 18.62 -9.17 -5.52
C ALA A 96 19.50 -10.41 -5.27
N SER A 97 20.08 -10.54 -4.09
CA SER A 97 20.89 -11.68 -3.67
C SER A 97 20.08 -12.99 -3.66
N ASP A 98 20.74 -14.10 -3.98
CA ASP A 98 20.16 -15.46 -3.89
C ASP A 98 20.60 -16.21 -2.62
N GLU A 99 21.62 -15.70 -1.92
CA GLU A 99 22.21 -16.34 -0.74
C GLU A 99 22.16 -15.40 0.46
N PHE A 100 21.68 -15.93 1.59
CA PHE A 100 21.54 -15.21 2.84
C PHE A 100 22.12 -16.08 3.97
N PRO A 101 23.40 -15.91 4.33
CA PRO A 101 24.01 -16.68 5.41
C PRO A 101 23.35 -16.34 6.75
N GLU A 102 23.49 -17.21 7.76
CA GLU A 102 22.90 -17.01 9.09
C GLU A 102 23.30 -15.69 9.76
N ASN A 103 24.46 -15.12 9.40
CA ASN A 103 24.95 -13.84 9.88
C ASN A 103 24.71 -12.67 8.90
N TRP A 104 23.78 -12.81 7.97
CA TRP A 104 23.45 -11.78 6.98
C TRP A 104 23.13 -10.45 7.66
N ALA A 105 23.78 -9.37 7.22
CA ALA A 105 23.72 -8.07 7.88
C ALA A 105 22.28 -7.51 8.04
N GLY A 106 21.33 -7.92 7.19
CA GLY A 106 19.95 -7.47 7.28
C GLY A 106 19.19 -7.93 8.53
N ILE A 107 19.71 -8.89 9.30
CA ILE A 107 19.12 -9.29 10.59
C ILE A 107 19.65 -8.47 11.77
N LEU A 108 20.76 -7.75 11.60
CA LEU A 108 21.43 -7.03 12.69
C LEU A 108 20.50 -6.05 13.42
N PRO A 109 19.65 -5.25 12.75
CA PRO A 109 18.74 -4.34 13.45
C PRO A 109 17.78 -5.04 14.40
N LEU A 110 17.33 -6.26 14.07
CA LEU A 110 16.46 -7.06 14.93
C LEU A 110 17.22 -7.59 16.15
N LEU A 111 18.47 -8.05 15.94
CA LEU A 111 19.33 -8.50 17.04
C LEU A 111 19.67 -7.35 17.98
N GLU A 112 19.99 -6.17 17.45
CA GLU A 112 20.26 -4.94 18.21
C GLU A 112 19.03 -4.46 18.99
N ALA A 113 17.83 -4.64 18.42
CA ALA A 113 16.57 -4.36 19.12
C ALA A 113 16.25 -5.38 20.24
N GLY A 114 16.97 -6.50 20.31
CA GLY A 114 16.83 -7.50 21.37
C GLY A 114 16.12 -8.79 20.97
N ALA A 115 15.98 -9.08 19.67
CA ALA A 115 15.46 -10.35 19.19
C ALA A 115 16.36 -11.51 19.63
N ALA A 116 15.78 -12.50 20.32
CA ALA A 116 16.53 -13.68 20.79
C ALA A 116 16.68 -14.76 19.72
N GLN A 117 15.70 -14.88 18.82
CA GLN A 117 15.64 -15.93 17.80
C GLN A 117 15.24 -15.32 16.46
N VAL A 118 16.16 -15.36 15.49
CA VAL A 118 15.93 -14.91 14.12
C VAL A 118 16.28 -16.03 13.16
N THR A 119 15.34 -16.41 12.30
CA THR A 119 15.53 -17.40 11.23
C THR A 119 15.36 -16.72 9.89
N ILE A 120 16.27 -16.95 8.95
CA ILE A 120 16.13 -16.47 7.57
C ILE A 120 15.39 -17.52 6.76
N LEU A 121 14.35 -17.10 6.03
CA LEU A 121 13.56 -17.96 5.17
C LEU A 121 13.51 -17.38 3.76
N HIS A 122 14.14 -18.08 2.80
CA HIS A 122 14.29 -17.59 1.43
C HIS A 122 14.20 -18.72 0.40
N THR A 123 13.44 -18.46 -0.67
CA THR A 123 13.46 -19.20 -1.93
C THR A 123 12.81 -18.33 -3.00
N ARG A 124 13.20 -18.49 -4.27
CA ARG A 124 12.49 -17.93 -5.43
C ARG A 124 11.74 -18.99 -6.23
N ASP A 125 11.79 -20.25 -5.80
CA ASP A 125 11.05 -21.35 -6.41
C ASP A 125 9.68 -21.49 -5.73
N PRO A 126 8.56 -21.23 -6.46
CA PRO A 126 7.21 -21.32 -5.90
C PRO A 126 6.86 -22.73 -5.41
N SER A 127 7.45 -23.77 -6.00
CA SER A 127 7.22 -25.16 -5.57
C SER A 127 7.85 -25.45 -4.21
N VAL A 128 9.01 -24.84 -3.94
CA VAL A 128 9.66 -24.90 -2.63
C VAL A 128 8.84 -24.07 -1.62
N ALA A 129 8.41 -22.87 -2.01
CA ALA A 129 7.59 -21.97 -1.19
C ALA A 129 6.23 -22.56 -0.79
N ASP A 130 5.68 -23.47 -1.59
CA ASP A 130 4.42 -24.17 -1.31
C ASP A 130 4.62 -25.46 -0.49
N SER A 131 5.87 -25.82 -0.16
CA SER A 131 6.17 -27.06 0.56
C SER A 131 6.04 -26.91 2.09
N PRO A 132 5.56 -27.94 2.80
CA PRO A 132 5.48 -27.96 4.27
C PRO A 132 6.84 -27.78 4.94
N ILE A 133 7.90 -28.34 4.34
CA ILE A 133 9.25 -28.31 4.91
C ILE A 133 9.77 -26.87 4.91
N PHE A 134 9.57 -26.15 3.81
CA PHE A 134 9.99 -24.76 3.71
C PHE A 134 9.23 -23.88 4.69
N THR A 135 7.91 -24.05 4.81
CA THR A 135 7.09 -23.18 5.65
C THR A 135 7.09 -23.53 7.14
N ALA A 136 7.68 -24.66 7.54
CA ALA A 136 7.71 -25.10 8.94
C ALA A 136 8.16 -24.02 9.95
N PRO A 137 9.17 -23.16 9.67
CA PRO A 137 9.53 -22.08 10.58
C PRO A 137 8.38 -21.08 10.83
N LEU A 138 7.52 -20.86 9.83
CA LEU A 138 6.38 -19.94 9.92
C LEU A 138 5.28 -20.45 10.83
N GLU A 139 5.11 -21.77 11.00
CA GLU A 139 4.04 -22.33 11.85
C GLU A 139 4.16 -21.90 13.31
N SER A 140 5.39 -21.61 13.75
CA SER A 140 5.69 -21.21 15.12
C SER A 140 6.17 -19.76 15.24
N ALA A 141 6.41 -19.07 14.13
CA ALA A 141 6.81 -17.67 14.15
C ALA A 141 5.76 -16.79 14.85
N THR A 142 6.24 -15.83 15.63
CA THR A 142 5.42 -14.79 16.28
C THR A 142 5.56 -13.44 15.59
N GLY A 143 6.63 -13.27 14.81
CA GLY A 143 6.83 -12.13 13.94
C GLY A 143 7.49 -12.53 12.63
N VAL A 144 7.08 -11.91 11.53
CA VAL A 144 7.77 -11.98 10.24
C VAL A 144 8.21 -10.58 9.85
N TRP A 145 9.47 -10.43 9.43
CA TRP A 145 9.98 -9.19 8.86
C TRP A 145 10.36 -9.37 7.39
N ILE A 146 9.87 -8.47 6.53
CA ILE A 146 10.13 -8.47 5.09
C ILE A 146 10.96 -7.22 4.73
N PRO A 147 12.28 -7.36 4.50
CA PRO A 147 13.15 -6.27 4.06
C PRO A 147 12.77 -5.70 2.67
N GLY A 148 13.50 -4.64 2.28
CA GLY A 148 13.34 -3.99 0.99
C GLY A 148 13.91 -4.80 -0.18
N GLY A 149 13.74 -4.25 -1.39
CA GLY A 149 14.17 -4.87 -2.64
C GLY A 149 13.18 -4.59 -3.77
N ARG A 150 12.76 -5.63 -4.49
CA ARG A 150 11.73 -5.57 -5.52
C ARG A 150 10.54 -6.46 -5.14
N GLN A 151 9.40 -5.83 -4.91
CA GLN A 151 8.18 -6.47 -4.40
C GLN A 151 7.59 -7.51 -5.35
N TRP A 152 7.82 -7.41 -6.67
CA TRP A 152 7.41 -8.43 -7.64
C TRP A 152 8.05 -9.79 -7.40
N ARG A 153 9.27 -9.84 -6.84
CA ARG A 153 9.92 -11.11 -6.47
C ARG A 153 9.17 -11.84 -5.36
N LEU A 154 8.49 -11.10 -4.48
CA LEU A 154 7.66 -11.68 -3.44
C LEU A 154 6.37 -12.24 -4.01
N VAL A 155 5.79 -11.57 -5.02
CA VAL A 155 4.64 -12.10 -5.77
C VAL A 155 5.01 -13.42 -6.43
N ASP A 156 6.03 -13.41 -7.28
CA ASP A 156 6.45 -14.60 -8.03
C ASP A 156 6.78 -15.78 -7.10
N ALA A 157 7.47 -15.51 -5.99
CA ALA A 157 7.89 -16.58 -5.09
C ALA A 157 6.77 -17.09 -4.19
N TYR A 158 5.86 -16.24 -3.73
CA TYR A 158 5.03 -16.54 -2.56
C TYR A 158 3.53 -16.35 -2.73
N LEU A 159 3.05 -15.52 -3.66
CA LEU A 159 1.61 -15.31 -3.83
C LEU A 159 0.93 -16.66 -4.11
N ASP A 160 -0.22 -16.88 -3.46
CA ASP A 160 -0.99 -18.13 -3.46
C ASP A 160 -0.28 -19.43 -3.05
N THR A 161 0.97 -19.36 -2.61
CA THR A 161 1.68 -20.50 -2.03
C THR A 161 1.30 -20.72 -0.57
N ARG A 162 1.76 -21.83 -0.01
CA ARG A 162 1.70 -22.10 1.42
C ARG A 162 2.38 -21.01 2.24
N THR A 163 3.48 -20.44 1.75
CA THR A 163 4.14 -19.31 2.46
C THR A 163 3.15 -18.16 2.69
N HIS A 164 2.40 -17.75 1.66
CA HIS A 164 1.38 -16.70 1.79
C HIS A 164 0.26 -17.10 2.77
N ARG A 165 -0.21 -18.35 2.72
CA ARG A 165 -1.22 -18.86 3.68
C ARG A 165 -0.71 -18.86 5.13
N GLU A 166 0.54 -19.22 5.37
CA GLU A 166 1.14 -19.28 6.70
C GLU A 166 1.41 -17.88 7.27
N LEU A 167 1.67 -16.89 6.41
CA LEU A 167 1.71 -15.47 6.82
C LEU A 167 0.33 -14.96 7.25
N ARG A 168 -0.76 -15.36 6.57
CA ARG A 168 -2.12 -15.08 7.05
C ARG A 168 -2.41 -15.80 8.37
N ALA A 169 -2.07 -17.08 8.46
CA ALA A 169 -2.22 -17.85 9.70
C ALA A 169 -1.42 -17.25 10.87
N LEU A 170 -0.32 -16.53 10.59
CA LEU A 170 0.45 -15.78 11.58
C LEU A 170 -0.33 -14.60 12.13
N LEU A 171 -0.98 -13.84 11.27
CA LEU A 171 -1.86 -12.74 11.70
C LEU A 171 -3.06 -13.29 12.47
N GLU A 172 -3.73 -14.33 11.95
CA GLU A 172 -4.89 -14.96 12.59
C GLU A 172 -4.62 -15.46 14.01
N ARG A 173 -3.39 -15.88 14.32
CA ARG A 173 -2.98 -16.31 15.68
C ARG A 173 -2.36 -15.20 16.52
N GLY A 174 -2.42 -13.94 16.07
CA GLY A 174 -2.02 -12.77 16.85
C GLY A 174 -0.58 -12.31 16.66
N GLY A 175 0.15 -12.85 15.67
CA GLY A 175 1.51 -12.41 15.36
C GLY A 175 1.55 -11.12 14.55
N VAL A 176 2.77 -10.65 14.27
CA VAL A 176 3.02 -9.44 13.47
C VAL A 176 3.70 -9.74 12.14
N VAL A 177 3.22 -9.12 11.05
CA VAL A 177 3.98 -9.03 9.78
C VAL A 177 4.45 -7.60 9.61
N GLY A 178 5.75 -7.39 9.69
CA GLY A 178 6.39 -6.11 9.42
C GLY A 178 7.13 -6.13 8.09
N GLY A 179 7.25 -4.98 7.45
CA GLY A 179 8.08 -4.87 6.26
C GLY A 179 8.40 -3.43 5.89
N THR A 180 9.50 -3.28 5.14
CA THR A 180 10.02 -1.98 4.73
C THR A 180 10.24 -1.92 3.23
N SER A 181 9.98 -0.76 2.61
CA SER A 181 10.08 -0.60 1.16
C SER A 181 9.25 -1.68 0.43
N ALA A 182 9.84 -2.56 -0.38
CA ALA A 182 9.13 -3.66 -1.03
C ALA A 182 8.27 -4.50 -0.06
N GLY A 183 8.77 -4.76 1.16
CA GLY A 183 8.02 -5.47 2.20
C GLY A 183 6.86 -4.68 2.81
N ALA A 184 6.81 -3.36 2.62
CA ALA A 184 5.64 -2.54 2.95
C ALA A 184 4.60 -2.60 1.82
N SER A 185 5.03 -2.38 0.57
CA SER A 185 4.13 -2.42 -0.59
C SER A 185 3.41 -3.76 -0.74
N ILE A 186 4.09 -4.88 -0.50
CA ILE A 186 3.51 -6.23 -0.67
C ILE A 186 2.33 -6.52 0.27
N GLN A 187 2.18 -5.77 1.38
CA GLN A 187 1.12 -6.04 2.36
C GLN A 187 -0.25 -5.54 1.89
N GLY A 188 -0.30 -4.56 0.97
CA GLY A 188 -1.55 -4.07 0.38
C GLY A 188 -2.22 -5.14 -0.50
N SER A 189 -3.52 -4.98 -0.73
CA SER A 189 -4.23 -5.82 -1.71
C SER A 189 -3.84 -5.46 -3.15
N TYR A 190 -3.60 -4.17 -3.42
CA TYR A 190 -3.08 -3.70 -4.70
C TYR A 190 -1.58 -3.44 -4.61
N LEU A 191 -0.80 -4.08 -5.48
CA LEU A 191 0.65 -3.92 -5.51
C LEU A 191 1.05 -2.74 -6.40
N VAL A 192 1.54 -1.71 -5.74
CA VAL A 192 2.11 -0.53 -6.40
C VAL A 192 3.54 -0.82 -6.85
N ARG A 193 3.90 -0.44 -8.08
CA ARG A 193 5.26 -0.53 -8.63
C ARG A 193 5.84 -1.94 -8.72
N GLY A 194 4.98 -2.93 -9.00
CA GLY A 194 5.34 -4.32 -9.21
C GLY A 194 6.02 -4.64 -10.56
N ASP A 195 6.36 -3.65 -11.39
CA ASP A 195 6.99 -3.93 -12.68
C ASP A 195 8.37 -4.59 -12.49
N PRO A 196 8.72 -5.66 -13.24
CA PRO A 196 10.01 -6.34 -13.11
C PRO A 196 11.22 -5.48 -13.51
N GLU A 197 11.06 -4.64 -14.53
CA GLU A 197 12.15 -3.88 -15.16
C GLU A 197 12.46 -2.60 -14.39
N THR A 198 11.44 -1.91 -13.87
CA THR A 198 11.59 -0.59 -13.22
C THR A 198 10.67 -0.40 -12.02
N ASN A 199 11.03 0.49 -11.10
CA ASN A 199 10.17 0.89 -9.98
C ASN A 199 9.37 2.17 -10.27
N GLN A 200 9.37 2.62 -11.53
CA GLN A 200 8.72 3.88 -11.96
C GLN A 200 7.30 3.66 -12.47
N VAL A 201 7.00 2.48 -13.02
CA VAL A 201 5.64 2.13 -13.46
C VAL A 201 4.77 1.97 -12.22
N LEU A 202 3.78 2.84 -12.03
CA LEU A 202 2.92 2.81 -10.84
C LEU A 202 2.02 1.57 -10.81
N MET A 203 1.37 1.29 -11.94
CA MET A 203 0.44 0.17 -12.18
C MET A 203 1.06 -0.76 -13.21
N ALA A 204 1.53 -1.92 -12.78
CA ALA A 204 2.25 -2.87 -13.62
C ALA A 204 1.33 -4.03 -14.04
N PRO A 205 1.01 -4.18 -15.34
CA PRO A 205 0.14 -5.26 -15.80
C PRO A 205 0.65 -6.65 -15.40
N GLY A 206 -0.19 -7.44 -14.74
CA GLY A 206 0.14 -8.77 -14.24
C GLY A 206 0.79 -8.80 -12.85
N TYR A 207 1.02 -7.63 -12.23
CA TYR A 207 1.57 -7.47 -10.88
C TYR A 207 0.75 -6.48 -10.05
N GLU A 208 -0.55 -6.45 -10.26
CA GLU A 208 -1.47 -5.59 -9.51
C GLU A 208 -1.86 -6.17 -8.15
N GLU A 209 -1.60 -7.45 -7.90
CA GLU A 209 -2.00 -8.13 -6.66
C GLU A 209 -0.83 -8.22 -5.66
N GLY A 210 -1.08 -7.76 -4.43
CA GLY A 210 -0.20 -7.97 -3.30
C GLY A 210 -0.71 -9.10 -2.40
N PHE A 211 -0.07 -9.29 -1.24
CA PHE A 211 -0.53 -10.30 -0.27
C PHE A 211 -1.84 -9.92 0.42
N GLY A 212 -2.36 -8.70 0.27
CA GLY A 212 -3.69 -8.36 0.78
C GLY A 212 -3.89 -8.66 2.26
N PHE A 213 -2.89 -8.32 3.08
CA PHE A 213 -3.03 -8.26 4.54
C PHE A 213 -3.69 -6.95 4.97
N LEU A 214 -3.59 -5.93 4.12
CA LEU A 214 -4.26 -4.65 4.22
C LEU A 214 -5.25 -4.51 3.05
N SER A 215 -6.48 -4.96 3.26
CA SER A 215 -7.54 -5.13 2.26
C SER A 215 -8.03 -3.80 1.68
N GLY A 216 -8.21 -3.74 0.36
CA GLY A 216 -8.72 -2.52 -0.29
C GLY A 216 -7.73 -1.35 -0.26
N THR A 217 -6.43 -1.62 -0.15
CA THR A 217 -5.38 -0.58 -0.08
C THR A 217 -4.28 -0.76 -1.11
N ALA A 218 -3.59 0.35 -1.39
CA ALA A 218 -2.41 0.42 -2.23
C ALA A 218 -1.30 1.18 -1.48
N VAL A 219 -0.16 0.53 -1.23
CA VAL A 219 0.94 1.11 -0.44
C VAL A 219 2.12 1.51 -1.33
N ASP A 220 2.46 2.81 -1.34
CA ASP A 220 3.68 3.35 -1.95
C ASP A 220 4.68 3.82 -0.87
N GLN A 221 5.96 3.67 -1.17
CA GLN A 221 7.07 3.76 -0.22
C GLN A 221 8.20 4.63 -0.77
N HIS A 222 9.03 5.15 0.13
CA HIS A 222 9.99 6.24 -0.10
C HIS A 222 9.29 7.46 -0.71
N LEU A 223 8.12 7.80 -0.19
CA LEU A 223 7.18 8.71 -0.84
C LEU A 223 7.81 10.08 -1.13
N LEU A 224 8.17 10.85 -0.10
CA LEU A 224 8.73 12.20 -0.27
C LEU A 224 10.19 12.13 -0.70
N ALA A 225 10.93 11.16 -0.17
CA ALA A 225 12.32 10.91 -0.54
C ALA A 225 12.53 10.71 -2.05
N ARG A 226 11.48 10.30 -2.78
CA ARG A 226 11.50 10.14 -4.25
C ARG A 226 10.56 11.08 -5.00
N GLY A 227 9.92 12.04 -4.33
CA GLY A 227 9.01 13.01 -4.96
C GLY A 227 7.74 12.39 -5.56
N ARG A 228 7.17 11.38 -4.88
CA ARG A 228 6.05 10.54 -5.35
C ARG A 228 4.71 10.89 -4.72
N GLU A 229 4.62 11.99 -3.96
CA GLU A 229 3.44 12.38 -3.19
C GLU A 229 2.17 12.66 -4.03
N ASN A 230 2.26 12.66 -5.36
CA ASN A 230 1.10 12.83 -6.22
C ASN A 230 0.79 11.60 -7.08
N ASP A 231 1.67 10.59 -7.12
CA ASP A 231 1.56 9.49 -8.08
C ASP A 231 0.33 8.62 -7.79
N LEU A 232 0.00 8.36 -6.52
CA LEU A 232 -1.14 7.52 -6.14
C LEU A 232 -2.50 8.05 -6.63
N TRP A 233 -2.61 9.34 -6.95
CA TRP A 233 -3.83 9.88 -7.54
C TRP A 233 -4.13 9.26 -8.91
N GLU A 234 -3.10 8.93 -9.70
CA GLU A 234 -3.29 8.27 -11.00
C GLU A 234 -3.90 6.87 -10.84
N LEU A 235 -3.48 6.13 -9.80
CA LEU A 235 -4.09 4.84 -9.47
C LEU A 235 -5.55 5.02 -9.04
N LEU A 236 -5.81 5.97 -8.14
CA LEU A 236 -7.17 6.22 -7.63
C LEU A 236 -8.15 6.75 -8.70
N ASP A 237 -7.65 7.31 -9.81
CA ASP A 237 -8.50 7.64 -10.98
C ASP A 237 -9.03 6.39 -11.69
N ARG A 238 -8.34 5.25 -11.57
CA ARG A 238 -8.75 3.96 -12.16
C ARG A 238 -9.42 3.04 -11.16
N GLU A 239 -8.94 3.05 -9.92
CA GLU A 239 -9.38 2.19 -8.83
C GLU A 239 -9.85 3.05 -7.63
N PRO A 240 -10.93 3.84 -7.78
CA PRO A 240 -11.36 4.82 -6.79
C PRO A 240 -11.81 4.20 -5.45
N GLN A 241 -12.10 2.90 -5.43
CA GLN A 241 -12.43 2.15 -4.22
C GLN A 241 -11.22 1.89 -3.31
N LEU A 242 -9.98 1.98 -3.83
CA LEU A 242 -8.79 1.77 -3.02
C LEU A 242 -8.52 2.96 -2.09
N LEU A 243 -7.99 2.66 -0.90
CA LEU A 243 -7.31 3.64 -0.06
C LEU A 243 -5.82 3.66 -0.42
N GLY A 244 -5.33 4.79 -0.92
CA GLY A 244 -3.90 4.97 -1.17
C GLY A 244 -3.18 5.33 0.13
N ILE A 245 -2.04 4.69 0.38
CA ILE A 245 -1.21 4.92 1.57
C ILE A 245 0.22 5.15 1.12
N GLY A 246 0.70 6.39 1.23
CA GLY A 246 2.08 6.73 0.96
C GLY A 246 2.88 6.82 2.27
N VAL A 247 3.94 6.04 2.42
CA VAL A 247 4.79 6.03 3.63
C VAL A 247 6.19 6.55 3.28
N ASP A 248 6.63 7.60 3.97
CA ASP A 248 7.96 8.17 3.75
C ASP A 248 9.06 7.41 4.54
N GLU A 249 10.32 7.62 4.15
CA GLU A 249 11.46 6.97 4.81
C GLU A 249 11.50 7.26 6.32
N GLY A 250 12.02 6.30 7.09
CA GLY A 250 12.15 6.43 8.56
C GLY A 250 10.80 6.55 9.29
N THR A 251 9.70 6.17 8.64
CA THR A 251 8.33 6.25 9.16
C THR A 251 7.61 4.93 8.91
N ALA A 252 6.69 4.56 9.80
CA ALA A 252 5.86 3.37 9.64
C ALA A 252 4.42 3.61 10.09
N LEU A 253 3.52 2.83 9.50
CA LEU A 253 2.14 2.67 9.95
C LEU A 253 2.00 1.34 10.69
N VAL A 254 1.57 1.38 11.94
CA VAL A 254 1.28 0.20 12.78
C VAL A 254 -0.21 -0.05 12.74
N VAL A 255 -0.64 -1.20 12.24
CA VAL A 255 -2.05 -1.52 12.01
C VAL A 255 -2.49 -2.68 12.90
N GLN A 256 -3.61 -2.53 13.61
CA GLN A 256 -4.25 -3.57 14.43
C GLN A 256 -5.77 -3.46 14.27
N GLY A 257 -6.41 -4.42 13.60
CA GLY A 257 -7.74 -4.19 13.01
C GLY A 257 -7.68 -2.96 12.09
N ASP A 258 -8.71 -2.12 12.11
CA ASP A 258 -8.73 -0.88 11.32
C ASP A 258 -7.99 0.30 11.95
N ARG A 259 -7.49 0.14 13.18
CA ARG A 259 -6.72 1.21 13.83
C ARG A 259 -5.29 1.25 13.30
N ALA A 260 -4.93 2.35 12.67
CA ALA A 260 -3.61 2.60 12.12
C ALA A 260 -2.92 3.79 12.81
N GLU A 261 -1.75 3.54 13.40
CA GLU A 261 -0.97 4.55 14.12
C GLU A 261 0.36 4.84 13.41
N VAL A 262 0.68 6.12 13.28
CA VAL A 262 1.95 6.54 12.67
C VAL A 262 3.03 6.62 13.74
N ILE A 263 4.19 6.04 13.44
CA ILE A 263 5.43 6.16 14.23
C ILE A 263 6.60 6.50 13.32
N GLY A 264 7.68 7.04 13.90
CA GLY A 264 8.89 7.41 13.18
C GLY A 264 9.04 8.91 12.96
N THR A 265 9.81 9.30 11.94
CA THR A 265 10.41 10.64 11.87
C THR A 265 9.81 11.57 10.81
N SER A 266 9.10 11.03 9.81
CA SER A 266 8.47 11.79 8.73
C SER A 266 6.94 11.67 8.81
N GLN A 267 6.27 11.39 7.68
CA GLN A 267 4.81 11.37 7.57
C GLN A 267 4.29 10.22 6.70
N VAL A 268 3.04 9.85 6.96
CA VAL A 268 2.20 9.03 6.10
C VAL A 268 1.19 9.94 5.41
N LEU A 269 0.99 9.76 4.11
CA LEU A 269 -0.06 10.44 3.35
C LEU A 269 -1.17 9.45 3.02
N ILE A 270 -2.41 9.79 3.38
CA ILE A 270 -3.60 9.02 3.06
C ILE A 270 -4.33 9.67 1.87
N TYR A 271 -4.62 8.86 0.87
CA TYR A 271 -5.29 9.25 -0.37
C TYR A 271 -6.62 8.53 -0.43
N ASP A 272 -7.71 9.30 -0.48
CA ASP A 272 -9.06 8.77 -0.62
C ASP A 272 -9.77 9.55 -1.73
N SER A 273 -10.34 8.83 -2.70
CA SER A 273 -11.04 9.42 -3.85
C SER A 273 -12.27 10.24 -3.43
N ALA A 274 -12.82 9.94 -2.24
CA ALA A 274 -13.92 10.68 -1.64
C ALA A 274 -13.48 12.03 -1.02
N THR A 275 -12.18 12.25 -0.80
CA THR A 275 -11.68 13.48 -0.17
C THR A 275 -11.84 14.68 -1.11
N PRO A 276 -12.50 15.78 -0.66
CA PRO A 276 -12.63 16.98 -1.46
C PRO A 276 -11.28 17.53 -1.94
N LEU A 277 -11.26 18.10 -3.14
CA LEU A 277 -10.09 18.78 -3.73
C LEU A 277 -8.87 17.88 -4.00
N ARG A 278 -8.98 16.55 -3.89
CA ARG A 278 -7.88 15.58 -4.08
C ARG A 278 -6.64 15.95 -3.25
N GLN A 279 -6.87 16.37 -2.01
CA GLN A 279 -5.78 16.64 -1.07
C GLN A 279 -5.51 15.41 -0.21
N ALA A 280 -4.26 14.96 -0.17
CA ALA A 280 -3.88 13.84 0.70
C ALA A 280 -3.83 14.32 2.15
N LEU A 281 -4.34 13.50 3.07
CA LEU A 281 -4.27 13.75 4.50
C LEU A 281 -2.87 13.39 5.00
N SER A 282 -2.15 14.36 5.55
CA SER A 282 -0.84 14.14 6.17
C SER A 282 -0.99 13.75 7.64
N LEU A 283 -0.39 12.61 7.99
CA LEU A 283 -0.35 12.05 9.34
C LEU A 283 1.11 11.93 9.79
N ARG A 284 1.41 12.39 11.01
CA ARG A 284 2.74 12.33 11.64
C ARG A 284 2.72 11.42 12.85
N ALA A 285 3.89 11.12 13.41
CA ALA A 285 4.02 10.30 14.61
C ALA A 285 2.99 10.67 15.70
N GLY A 286 2.32 9.67 16.26
CA GLY A 286 1.24 9.82 17.25
C GLY A 286 -0.14 10.09 16.67
N SER A 287 -0.25 10.32 15.35
CA SER A 287 -1.54 10.36 14.66
C SER A 287 -2.14 8.96 14.58
N VAL A 288 -3.46 8.87 14.74
CA VAL A 288 -4.22 7.63 14.61
C VAL A 288 -5.30 7.84 13.56
N PHE A 289 -5.42 6.87 12.65
CA PHE A 289 -6.39 6.86 11.57
C PHE A 289 -7.18 5.56 11.61
N ASP A 290 -8.49 5.65 11.42
CA ASP A 290 -9.36 4.50 11.23
C ASP A 290 -9.44 4.20 9.73
N LEU A 291 -8.90 3.06 9.34
CA LEU A 291 -8.79 2.63 7.95
C LEU A 291 -10.15 2.27 7.35
N GLY A 292 -11.03 1.65 8.12
CA GLY A 292 -12.37 1.23 7.69
C GLY A 292 -13.28 2.43 7.52
N GLU A 293 -13.35 3.30 8.53
CA GLU A 293 -14.15 4.53 8.49
C GLU A 293 -13.49 5.67 7.71
N ARG A 294 -12.24 5.49 7.28
CA ARG A 294 -11.41 6.45 6.53
C ARG A 294 -11.35 7.83 7.17
N ARG A 295 -11.09 7.90 8.49
CA ARG A 295 -11.01 9.17 9.23
C ARG A 295 -9.93 9.17 10.30
N SER A 296 -9.39 10.35 10.61
CA SER A 296 -8.54 10.52 11.78
C SER A 296 -9.32 10.30 13.08
N LEU A 297 -8.71 9.60 14.02
CA LEU A 297 -9.18 9.48 15.39
C LEU A 297 -8.52 10.56 16.24
N ALA A 298 -9.27 11.13 17.19
CA ALA A 298 -8.71 12.09 18.13
C ALA A 298 -7.58 11.43 18.93
N SER A 299 -6.40 12.04 18.93
CA SER A 299 -5.29 11.55 19.73
C SER A 299 -5.69 11.60 21.21
N THR A 300 -5.59 10.47 21.91
CA THR A 300 -5.77 10.41 23.37
C THR A 300 -4.56 10.95 24.12
N VAL A 301 -3.51 11.37 23.41
CA VAL A 301 -2.33 12.00 24.01
C VAL A 301 -2.65 13.48 24.20
N ALA A 302 -2.82 13.87 25.46
CA ALA A 302 -2.93 15.28 25.84
C ALA A 302 -1.71 16.04 25.30
N PRO A 303 -1.87 17.27 24.76
CA PRO A 303 -0.73 18.05 24.32
C PRO A 303 0.22 18.26 25.51
N GLU A 304 1.45 17.77 25.40
CA GLU A 304 2.50 18.15 26.34
C GLU A 304 2.69 19.67 26.28
N ASP A 305 2.75 20.23 27.48
CA ASP A 305 2.68 21.64 27.84
C ASP A 305 3.73 22.50 27.09
N ALA A 306 3.36 23.01 25.92
CA ALA A 306 4.10 24.05 25.23
C ALA A 306 3.87 25.39 25.97
N GLY A 307 4.62 25.64 27.05
CA GLY A 307 4.65 26.97 27.64
C GLY A 307 5.00 27.03 29.12
N ARG A 308 6.26 26.77 29.47
CA ARG A 308 6.87 27.45 30.63
C ARG A 308 8.15 28.14 30.22
N GLU A 309 8.01 29.36 29.73
CA GLU A 309 9.06 30.37 29.84
C GLU A 309 9.36 30.56 31.33
N THR A 310 10.51 30.06 31.78
CA THR A 310 11.12 30.51 33.02
C THR A 310 12.13 31.60 32.68
N LEU A 311 11.71 32.86 32.84
CA LEU A 311 12.61 34.00 32.97
C LEU A 311 13.06 34.13 34.43
N PRO A 312 14.35 34.38 34.68
CA PRO A 312 14.79 35.39 35.64
C PRO A 312 15.13 36.71 34.94
#